data_AF-A0A1C4ZFH1-F1
#
_entry.id   AF-A0A1C4ZFH1-F1
#
_cell.length_a   1.000
_cell.length_b   1.000
_cell.length_c   1.000
_cell.angle_alpha   90.00
_cell.angle_beta   90.00
_cell.angle_gamma   90.00
#
_symmetry.space_group_name_H-M   'P 1'
#
loop_
_entity.id
_entity.type
_entity.pdbx_description
1 polymer ?
#
loop_
_entity_poly.entity_id
_entity_poly.type
_entity_poly.pdbx_seq_one_letter_code
_entity_poly.pdbx_strand_id
1 'polypeptide(L)'
;MTETGHRRAVALLASARRRVVPVATLGVLASVAACGQQTPVAPLPVRPPTPAATASTPAAPAPSAPPGSTTLAATPRPPAPVGPAPTGGRGTRSPSPSPRSSACLGPVRYDLVLAETEVALLKSLCLAAGGVLRIQGIGPGEVTVDREDLVSRSYEAGVQDIRFLRAGTVRVTIPQGGEAHPVAVVVV
;
A
#
# COMPACT_ATOMS: atom_id res chain seq x y z
N MET A 1 -0.55 -58.67 30.35
CA MET A 1 -0.18 -57.24 30.41
C MET A 1 -1.32 -56.46 29.77
N THR A 2 -2.10 -55.80 30.62
CA THR A 2 -3.50 -55.38 30.45
C THR A 2 -3.65 -54.01 31.09
N GLU A 3 -4.18 -53.02 30.35
CA GLU A 3 -4.88 -51.78 30.79
C GLU A 3 -4.90 -50.86 29.54
N THR A 4 -6.01 -50.50 28.89
CA THR A 4 -7.31 -49.93 29.30
C THR A 4 -7.24 -48.50 29.84
N GLY A 5 -7.43 -47.54 28.94
CA GLY A 5 -8.33 -46.40 29.17
C GLY A 5 -7.69 -45.05 29.49
N HIS A 6 -7.97 -44.06 28.63
CA HIS A 6 -8.85 -42.96 29.06
C HIS A 6 -9.41 -42.18 27.87
N ARG A 7 -10.72 -42.38 27.69
CA ARG A 7 -11.62 -41.52 26.91
C ARG A 7 -11.75 -40.17 27.63
N ARG A 8 -11.69 -39.07 26.89
CA ARG A 8 -12.53 -37.91 27.18
C ARG A 8 -13.30 -37.52 25.93
N ALA A 9 -14.54 -37.97 25.91
CA ALA A 9 -15.61 -37.38 25.14
C ALA A 9 -15.96 -36.02 25.77
N VAL A 10 -16.04 -34.97 24.97
CA VAL A 10 -16.96 -33.87 25.23
C VAL A 10 -17.93 -33.88 24.06
N ALA A 11 -19.13 -34.32 24.40
CA ALA A 11 -20.25 -34.49 23.52
C ALA A 11 -21.01 -33.17 23.36
N LEU A 12 -21.67 -33.04 22.19
CA LEU A 12 -22.93 -32.31 21.98
C LEU A 12 -22.82 -30.78 22.14
N LEU A 13 -23.07 -30.01 21.09
CA LEU A 13 -24.44 -29.70 20.69
C LEU A 13 -24.57 -29.51 19.18
N ALA A 14 -25.22 -30.47 18.54
CA ALA A 14 -25.94 -30.27 17.30
C ALA A 14 -27.20 -29.44 17.59
N SER A 15 -27.24 -28.19 17.15
CA SER A 15 -28.44 -27.34 17.20
C SER A 15 -29.14 -27.35 15.84
N ALA A 16 -29.80 -28.47 15.53
CA ALA A 16 -30.84 -28.52 14.51
C ALA A 16 -32.15 -28.01 15.11
N ARG A 17 -32.60 -26.80 14.73
CA ARG A 17 -34.02 -26.41 14.86
C ARG A 17 -34.48 -25.64 13.62
N ARG A 18 -35.21 -26.36 12.77
CA ARG A 18 -36.19 -25.84 11.81
C ARG A 18 -37.27 -25.03 12.54
N ARG A 19 -37.79 -23.96 11.93
CA ARG A 19 -39.22 -23.57 11.86
C ARG A 19 -39.36 -22.29 11.01
N VAL A 20 -39.95 -22.40 9.82
CA VAL A 20 -41.34 -22.02 9.45
C VAL A 20 -41.51 -20.51 9.20
N VAL A 21 -41.78 -20.16 7.94
CA VAL A 21 -42.23 -18.86 7.43
C VAL A 21 -43.72 -18.67 7.78
N PRO A 22 -44.16 -17.44 8.11
CA PRO A 22 -45.24 -16.87 7.32
C PRO A 22 -45.07 -15.38 6.97
N VAL A 23 -45.77 -15.06 5.88
CA VAL A 23 -46.00 -13.81 5.17
C VAL A 23 -46.55 -12.68 6.06
N ALA A 24 -46.08 -11.45 5.83
CA ALA A 24 -46.82 -10.23 6.14
C ALA A 24 -46.82 -9.29 4.93
N THR A 25 -47.95 -9.24 4.24
CA THR A 25 -48.33 -8.24 3.23
C THR A 25 -49.12 -7.11 3.90
N LEU A 26 -48.70 -5.85 3.71
CA LEU A 26 -49.46 -4.58 3.85
C LEU A 26 -48.40 -3.45 3.81
N GLY A 27 -48.47 -2.37 3.04
CA GLY A 27 -49.46 -1.85 2.10
C GLY A 27 -49.10 -0.39 1.77
N VAL A 28 -49.25 -0.01 0.50
CA VAL A 28 -49.96 1.21 0.05
C VAL A 28 -49.24 2.58 0.08
N LEU A 29 -49.11 3.14 -1.15
CA LEU A 29 -49.17 4.55 -1.59
C LEU A 29 -48.03 5.52 -1.23
N ALA A 30 -47.36 6.07 -2.26
CA ALA A 30 -47.63 7.42 -2.81
C ALA A 30 -46.41 7.99 -3.55
N SER A 31 -46.65 8.41 -4.78
CA SER A 31 -45.76 9.16 -5.67
C SER A 31 -45.57 10.61 -5.24
N VAL A 32 -44.34 11.13 -5.26
CA VAL A 32 -44.09 12.57 -5.48
C VAL A 32 -42.84 12.76 -6.34
N ALA A 33 -43.04 13.37 -7.50
CA ALA A 33 -42.00 13.98 -8.30
C ALA A 33 -41.46 15.21 -7.56
N ALA A 34 -40.14 15.33 -7.43
CA ALA A 34 -39.51 16.61 -7.18
C ALA A 34 -38.15 16.64 -7.90
N CYS A 35 -38.17 17.29 -9.07
CA CYS A 35 -36.98 17.75 -9.76
C CYS A 35 -36.20 18.67 -8.81
N GLY A 36 -35.12 18.14 -8.22
CA GLY A 36 -34.13 18.93 -7.52
C GLY A 36 -33.34 19.73 -8.54
N GLN A 37 -33.76 20.97 -8.75
CA GLN A 37 -33.11 22.00 -9.53
C GLN A 37 -31.66 22.18 -9.06
N GLN A 38 -30.71 21.71 -9.87
CA GLN A 38 -29.28 21.91 -9.66
C GLN A 38 -28.97 23.40 -9.92
N THR A 39 -29.03 24.24 -8.89
CA THR A 39 -28.53 25.62 -8.98
C THR A 39 -27.02 25.59 -9.29
N PRO A 40 -26.56 26.15 -10.41
CA PRO A 40 -25.14 26.24 -10.71
C PRO A 40 -24.48 27.18 -9.68
N VAL A 41 -23.68 26.62 -8.78
CA VAL A 41 -22.82 27.42 -7.91
C VAL A 41 -21.69 27.96 -8.78
N ALA A 42 -21.66 29.28 -8.96
CA ALA A 42 -20.60 29.95 -9.70
C ALA A 42 -19.23 29.67 -9.04
N PRO A 43 -18.23 29.19 -9.78
CA PRO A 43 -16.90 29.00 -9.22
C PRO A 43 -16.32 30.36 -8.81
N LEU A 44 -15.75 30.44 -7.60
CA LEU A 44 -15.02 31.61 -7.13
C LEU A 44 -13.96 32.04 -8.16
N PRO A 45 -13.77 33.34 -8.42
CA PRO A 45 -12.67 33.83 -9.24
C PRO A 45 -11.34 33.41 -8.61
N VAL A 46 -10.69 32.41 -9.20
CA VAL A 46 -9.32 32.02 -8.83
C VAL A 46 -8.40 33.10 -9.36
N ARG A 47 -7.80 33.88 -8.45
CA ARG A 47 -6.77 34.87 -8.78
C ARG A 47 -5.53 34.12 -9.28
N PRO A 48 -5.06 34.34 -10.51
CA PRO A 48 -3.82 33.72 -10.99
C PRO A 48 -2.62 34.25 -10.18
N PRO A 49 -1.59 33.42 -9.91
CA PRO A 49 -0.35 33.92 -9.33
C PRO A 49 0.33 34.87 -10.32
N THR A 50 0.62 36.08 -9.86
CA THR A 50 1.35 37.11 -10.59
C THR A 50 2.78 36.64 -10.89
N PRO A 51 3.25 36.67 -12.15
CA PRO A 51 4.66 36.48 -12.45
C PRO A 51 5.45 37.72 -12.01
N ALA A 52 6.33 37.59 -11.03
CA ALA A 52 7.33 38.60 -10.72
C ALA A 52 8.55 38.38 -11.62
N ALA A 53 8.69 39.21 -12.66
CA ALA A 53 9.89 39.31 -13.46
C ALA A 53 10.58 40.68 -13.23
N THR A 54 11.82 40.59 -12.73
CA THR A 54 13.01 41.45 -12.96
C THR A 54 12.89 42.98 -12.87
N ALA A 55 13.74 43.61 -12.03
CA ALA A 55 14.98 44.28 -12.47
C ALA A 55 15.57 45.29 -11.44
N SER A 56 16.89 45.17 -11.24
CA SER A 56 17.95 46.21 -11.21
C SER A 56 17.89 47.41 -10.26
N THR A 57 18.95 47.59 -9.42
CA THR A 57 19.63 48.89 -9.18
C THR A 57 20.98 48.72 -8.40
N PRO A 58 21.87 49.74 -8.26
CA PRO A 58 23.08 49.97 -9.08
C PRO A 58 24.42 49.99 -8.28
N ALA A 59 25.52 50.33 -8.97
CA ALA A 59 26.92 50.30 -8.53
C ALA A 59 27.42 51.51 -7.69
N ALA A 60 28.37 51.21 -6.79
CA ALA A 60 29.57 51.93 -6.27
C ALA A 60 29.53 53.44 -5.90
N PRO A 61 30.23 53.86 -4.82
CA PRO A 61 31.65 54.23 -4.97
C PRO A 61 32.60 53.81 -3.80
N ALA A 62 33.90 53.73 -4.09
CA ALA A 62 35.05 53.70 -3.16
C ALA A 62 35.59 55.15 -2.96
N PRO A 63 36.73 55.46 -2.28
CA PRO A 63 37.67 54.68 -1.45
C PRO A 63 38.10 55.40 -0.12
N SER A 64 38.89 54.73 0.74
CA SER A 64 40.06 55.32 1.46
C SER A 64 40.84 54.23 2.22
N ALA A 65 42.15 54.16 1.96
CA ALA A 65 43.21 53.47 2.73
C ALA A 65 44.25 54.54 3.13
N PRO A 66 45.41 54.29 3.80
CA PRO A 66 45.98 53.15 4.58
C PRO A 66 46.46 53.69 5.99
N PRO A 67 47.51 53.21 6.73
CA PRO A 67 48.46 52.09 6.58
C PRO A 67 48.69 51.23 7.86
N GLY A 68 49.50 50.15 7.75
CA GLY A 68 50.18 49.57 8.91
C GLY A 68 50.41 48.06 8.84
N SER A 69 51.63 47.68 8.46
CA SER A 69 52.18 46.32 8.39
C SER A 69 52.27 45.63 9.76
N THR A 70 51.92 44.34 9.85
CA THR A 70 52.66 43.40 10.71
C THR A 70 52.47 41.94 10.29
N THR A 71 53.60 41.32 10.00
CA THR A 71 53.83 39.91 9.69
C THR A 71 53.56 39.04 10.91
N LEU A 72 52.68 38.03 10.81
CA LEU A 72 52.68 36.89 11.74
C LEU A 72 52.46 35.56 10.99
N ALA A 73 53.52 34.75 11.10
CA ALA A 73 53.73 33.35 10.76
C ALA A 73 52.54 32.50 10.28
N ALA A 74 52.72 31.91 9.09
CA ALA A 74 51.94 30.76 8.62
C ALA A 74 52.22 29.53 9.50
N THR A 75 51.18 29.03 10.17
CA THR A 75 51.21 27.75 10.87
C THR A 75 51.11 26.60 9.85
N PRO A 76 51.97 25.56 9.90
CA PRO A 76 51.83 24.39 9.04
C PRO A 76 50.51 23.66 9.32
N ARG A 77 49.70 23.47 8.28
CA ARG A 77 48.49 22.64 8.32
C ARG A 77 48.89 21.16 8.40
N PRO A 78 48.34 20.36 9.33
CA PRO A 78 48.56 18.91 9.34
C PRO A 78 47.98 18.27 8.06
N PRO A 79 48.62 17.24 7.49
CA PRO A 79 48.04 16.50 6.38
C PRO A 79 46.74 15.82 6.81
N ALA A 80 45.73 15.92 5.95
CA ALA A 80 44.46 15.24 6.14
C ALA A 80 44.67 13.71 6.14
N PRO A 81 43.95 12.94 6.98
CA PRO A 81 43.96 11.48 6.88
C PRO A 81 43.42 11.08 5.52
N VAL A 82 44.25 10.38 4.74
CA VAL A 82 43.82 9.70 3.52
C VAL A 82 42.91 8.56 3.97
N GLY A 83 41.60 8.76 3.81
CA GLY A 83 40.64 7.68 3.98
C GLY A 83 40.97 6.55 3.00
N PRO A 84 40.93 5.28 3.43
CA PRO A 84 41.20 4.17 2.52
C PRO A 84 40.21 4.20 1.36
N ALA A 85 40.76 4.06 0.15
CA ALA A 85 40.00 3.95 -1.08
C ALA A 85 38.93 2.85 -0.95
N PRO A 86 37.72 3.02 -1.52
CA PRO A 86 36.73 1.97 -1.52
C PRO A 86 37.28 0.80 -2.34
N THR A 87 37.70 -0.25 -1.65
CA THR A 87 38.07 -1.52 -2.25
C THR A 87 36.86 -2.03 -3.01
N GLY A 88 36.90 -1.89 -4.33
CA GLY A 88 35.95 -2.53 -5.22
C GLY A 88 35.96 -4.04 -5.02
N GLY A 89 34.81 -4.67 -5.27
CA GLY A 89 34.76 -6.12 -5.45
C GLY A 89 34.15 -6.90 -4.30
N ARG A 90 32.88 -6.63 -3.99
CA ARG A 90 31.97 -7.73 -3.67
C ARG A 90 30.72 -7.53 -4.48
N GLY A 91 30.79 -7.94 -5.75
CA GLY A 91 29.62 -8.08 -6.59
C GLY A 91 28.63 -8.98 -5.87
N THR A 92 27.57 -8.37 -5.34
CA THR A 92 26.35 -9.06 -4.94
C THR A 92 25.93 -9.83 -6.18
N ARG A 93 26.14 -11.15 -6.17
CA ARG A 93 25.68 -12.03 -7.23
C ARG A 93 24.19 -11.77 -7.38
N SER A 94 23.79 -11.10 -8.46
CA SER A 94 22.39 -10.91 -8.81
C SER A 94 21.74 -12.29 -8.75
N PRO A 95 20.68 -12.50 -7.94
CA PRO A 95 20.06 -13.80 -7.84
C PRO A 95 19.64 -14.21 -9.25
N SER A 96 20.17 -15.34 -9.71
CA SER A 96 19.82 -15.91 -11.01
C SER A 96 18.29 -16.03 -11.04
N PRO A 97 17.60 -15.49 -12.07
CA PRO A 97 16.16 -15.61 -12.14
C PRO A 97 15.83 -17.09 -12.31
N SER A 98 15.31 -17.71 -11.25
CA SER A 98 14.74 -19.05 -11.34
C SER A 98 13.76 -19.10 -12.51
N PRO A 99 13.69 -20.23 -13.24
CA PRO A 99 12.77 -20.37 -14.36
C PRO A 99 11.35 -20.11 -13.86
N ARG A 100 10.78 -18.96 -14.26
CA ARG A 100 9.42 -18.57 -13.89
C ARG A 100 8.47 -19.55 -14.56
N SER A 101 7.55 -20.14 -13.80
CA SER A 101 6.42 -20.82 -14.41
C SER A 101 5.64 -19.82 -15.25
N SER A 102 5.52 -20.05 -16.56
CA SER A 102 4.81 -19.15 -17.49
C SER A 102 3.33 -18.95 -17.19
N ALA A 103 2.77 -19.73 -16.27
CA ALA A 103 1.39 -19.63 -15.80
C ALA A 103 1.17 -18.51 -14.76
N CYS A 104 2.22 -18.06 -14.06
CA CYS A 104 2.10 -17.05 -13.03
C CYS A 104 2.50 -15.69 -13.57
N LEU A 105 1.77 -14.65 -13.14
CA LEU A 105 2.16 -13.29 -13.43
C LEU A 105 3.55 -13.04 -12.83
N GLY A 106 4.37 -12.21 -13.47
CA GLY A 106 5.69 -11.86 -12.95
C GLY A 106 5.63 -11.10 -11.60
N PRO A 107 6.73 -10.46 -11.17
CA PRO A 107 6.73 -9.57 -10.01
C PRO A 107 6.05 -8.23 -10.36
N VAL A 108 4.76 -8.31 -10.71
CA VAL A 108 3.93 -7.19 -11.19
C VAL A 108 2.98 -6.72 -10.09
N ARG A 109 2.38 -5.55 -10.30
CA ARG A 109 1.27 -5.08 -9.48
C ARG A 109 -0.05 -5.55 -10.11
N TYR A 110 -0.89 -6.20 -9.31
CA TYR A 110 -2.26 -6.52 -9.64
C TYR A 110 -3.18 -5.55 -8.90
N ASP A 111 -3.87 -4.70 -9.66
CA ASP A 111 -4.81 -3.72 -9.12
C ASP A 111 -6.21 -4.32 -9.02
N LEU A 112 -6.80 -4.24 -7.82
CA LEU A 112 -8.15 -4.67 -7.51
C LEU A 112 -8.95 -3.47 -7.04
N VAL A 113 -9.82 -2.95 -7.90
CA VAL A 113 -10.69 -1.80 -7.59
C VAL A 113 -12.03 -2.33 -7.11
N LEU A 114 -12.35 -2.16 -5.82
CA LEU A 114 -13.53 -2.78 -5.21
C LEU A 114 -14.87 -2.23 -5.74
N ALA A 115 -14.86 -1.05 -6.34
CA ALA A 115 -16.05 -0.48 -6.97
C ALA A 115 -16.35 -1.08 -8.36
N GLU A 116 -15.34 -1.65 -9.02
CA GLU A 116 -15.42 -2.11 -10.41
C GLU A 116 -15.31 -3.63 -10.53
N THR A 117 -14.60 -4.26 -9.59
CA THR A 117 -14.33 -5.70 -9.62
C THR A 117 -15.20 -6.44 -8.61
N GLU A 118 -15.88 -7.48 -9.06
CA GLU A 118 -16.57 -8.42 -8.17
C GLU A 118 -15.55 -9.40 -7.56
N VAL A 119 -15.14 -9.16 -6.31
CA VAL A 119 -14.16 -10.01 -5.60
C VAL A 119 -14.69 -11.43 -5.41
N ALA A 120 -16.00 -11.61 -5.39
CA ALA A 120 -16.64 -12.92 -5.37
C ALA A 120 -16.19 -13.83 -6.52
N LEU A 121 -15.81 -13.27 -7.69
CA LEU A 121 -15.32 -14.04 -8.84
C LEU A 121 -13.82 -14.33 -8.78
N LEU A 122 -13.06 -13.50 -8.07
CA LEU A 122 -11.61 -13.65 -7.94
C LEU A 122 -11.27 -14.63 -6.82
N LYS A 123 -11.33 -15.94 -7.09
CA LYS A 123 -11.01 -16.97 -6.09
C LYS A 123 -9.50 -17.19 -5.91
N SER A 124 -8.71 -17.00 -6.97
CA SER A 124 -7.28 -17.25 -6.95
C SER A 124 -6.49 -16.33 -7.87
N LEU A 125 -5.24 -16.03 -7.50
CA LEU A 125 -4.28 -15.24 -8.27
C LEU A 125 -2.91 -15.94 -8.19
N CYS A 126 -2.14 -15.98 -9.29
CA CYS A 126 -0.74 -16.42 -9.24
C CYS A 126 0.23 -15.29 -9.57
N LEU A 127 1.16 -15.01 -8.66
CA LEU A 127 2.20 -13.98 -8.79
C LEU A 127 3.58 -14.61 -8.59
N ALA A 128 4.63 -13.98 -9.11
CA ALA A 128 6.00 -14.30 -8.70
C ALA A 128 6.36 -13.55 -7.41
N ALA A 129 7.32 -14.06 -6.65
CA ALA A 129 7.88 -13.36 -5.51
C ALA A 129 8.31 -11.91 -5.89
N GLY A 130 7.93 -10.95 -5.05
CA GLY A 130 8.08 -9.51 -5.30
C GLY A 130 6.84 -8.83 -5.90
N GLY A 131 5.85 -9.60 -6.35
CA GLY A 131 4.55 -9.11 -6.82
C GLY A 131 3.78 -8.36 -5.74
N VAL A 132 2.84 -7.51 -6.16
CA VAL A 132 2.03 -6.67 -5.27
C VAL A 132 0.55 -6.80 -5.61
N LEU A 133 -0.28 -7.12 -4.62
CA LEU A 133 -1.73 -6.98 -4.71
C LEU A 133 -2.12 -5.61 -4.15
N ARG A 134 -2.66 -4.74 -5.00
CA ARG A 134 -3.10 -3.39 -4.64
C ARG A 134 -4.62 -3.34 -4.62
N ILE A 135 -5.21 -3.15 -3.45
CA ILE A 135 -6.66 -3.11 -3.25
C ILE A 135 -7.07 -1.66 -3.05
N GLN A 136 -7.99 -1.17 -3.88
CA GLN A 136 -8.43 0.24 -3.87
C GLN A 136 -9.88 0.36 -3.41
N GLY A 137 -10.17 1.42 -2.65
CA GLY A 137 -11.50 1.68 -2.09
C GLY A 137 -11.79 0.85 -0.85
N ILE A 138 -10.75 0.52 -0.07
CA ILE A 138 -10.87 -0.29 1.15
C ILE A 138 -10.51 0.54 2.39
N GLY A 139 -11.18 0.28 3.52
CA GLY A 139 -10.86 0.92 4.79
C GLY A 139 -9.58 0.37 5.45
N PRO A 140 -9.00 1.12 6.41
CA PRO A 140 -7.82 0.67 7.13
C PRO A 140 -8.15 -0.56 7.99
N GLY A 141 -7.29 -1.60 7.92
CA GLY A 141 -7.43 -2.80 8.75
C GLY A 141 -8.55 -3.76 8.33
N GLU A 142 -9.27 -3.46 7.23
CA GLU A 142 -10.37 -4.30 6.74
C GLU A 142 -9.88 -5.58 6.04
N VAL A 143 -8.73 -5.51 5.37
CA VAL A 143 -8.10 -6.69 4.75
C VAL A 143 -7.40 -7.52 5.82
N THR A 144 -7.59 -8.83 5.79
CA THR A 144 -6.84 -9.77 6.64
C THR A 144 -6.02 -10.74 5.81
N VAL A 145 -4.85 -11.13 6.30
CA VAL A 145 -3.93 -12.05 5.64
C VAL A 145 -3.57 -13.15 6.63
N ASP A 146 -3.60 -14.41 6.20
CA ASP A 146 -3.32 -15.56 7.06
C ASP A 146 -1.82 -15.77 7.35
N ARG A 147 -0.96 -15.46 6.37
CA ARG A 147 0.50 -15.63 6.43
C ARG A 147 1.22 -14.28 6.36
N GLU A 148 1.13 -13.51 7.44
CA GLU A 148 1.80 -12.21 7.57
C GLU A 148 3.34 -12.32 7.48
N ASP A 149 3.92 -13.48 7.80
CA ASP A 149 5.36 -13.73 7.66
C ASP A 149 5.85 -13.76 6.20
N LEU A 150 4.95 -13.87 5.22
CA LEU A 150 5.29 -13.95 3.80
C LEU A 150 5.06 -12.63 3.06
N VAL A 151 4.45 -11.63 3.71
CA VAL A 151 4.03 -10.38 3.07
C VAL A 151 4.53 -9.14 3.81
N SER A 152 4.57 -8.03 3.10
CA SER A 152 4.67 -6.69 3.67
C SER A 152 3.44 -5.90 3.27
N ARG A 153 2.82 -5.22 4.23
CA ARG A 153 1.56 -4.51 4.03
C ARG A 153 1.75 -3.01 4.27
N SER A 154 1.13 -2.19 3.43
CA SER A 154 1.07 -0.75 3.62
C SER A 154 -0.31 -0.25 3.22
N TYR A 155 -0.85 0.68 4.02
CA TYR A 155 -2.12 1.33 3.75
C TYR A 155 -1.91 2.83 3.58
N GLU A 156 -2.50 3.40 2.54
CA GLU A 156 -2.47 4.84 2.29
C GLU A 156 -3.75 5.27 1.55
N ALA A 157 -4.47 6.25 2.10
CA ALA A 157 -5.59 6.93 1.44
C ALA A 157 -6.62 6.01 0.74
N GLY A 158 -7.10 4.97 1.42
CA GLY A 158 -8.09 4.03 0.87
C GLY A 158 -7.50 2.95 -0.03
N VAL A 159 -6.17 2.83 -0.07
CA VAL A 159 -5.45 1.80 -0.82
C VAL A 159 -4.66 0.93 0.15
N GLN A 160 -4.83 -0.38 0.03
CA GLN A 160 -4.03 -1.39 0.73
C GLN A 160 -3.12 -2.08 -0.28
N ASP A 161 -1.81 -1.87 -0.15
CA ASP A 161 -0.80 -2.62 -0.88
C ASP A 161 -0.32 -3.80 -0.04
N ILE A 162 -0.22 -4.98 -0.67
CA ILE A 162 0.30 -6.21 -0.10
C ILE A 162 1.40 -6.72 -1.03
N ARG A 163 2.65 -6.57 -0.62
CA ARG A 163 3.82 -7.07 -1.34
C ARG A 163 4.17 -8.47 -0.85
N PHE A 164 4.25 -9.43 -1.78
CA PHE A 164 4.63 -10.81 -1.47
C PHE A 164 6.16 -10.92 -1.49
N LEU A 165 6.76 -11.23 -0.35
CA LEU A 165 8.21 -11.21 -0.17
C LEU A 165 8.87 -12.54 -0.51
N ARG A 166 8.13 -13.65 -0.33
CA ARG A 166 8.61 -15.03 -0.48
C ARG A 166 7.57 -15.88 -1.19
N ALA A 167 8.03 -16.96 -1.82
CA ALA A 167 7.15 -17.98 -2.38
C ALA A 167 6.32 -18.66 -1.28
N GLY A 168 5.12 -19.09 -1.64
CA GLY A 168 4.12 -19.65 -0.72
C GLY A 168 2.70 -19.38 -1.20
N THR A 169 1.71 -19.94 -0.50
CA THR A 169 0.30 -19.61 -0.74
C THR A 169 -0.21 -18.77 0.42
N VAL A 170 -0.83 -17.63 0.10
CA VAL A 170 -1.35 -16.67 1.05
C VAL A 170 -2.83 -16.48 0.79
N ARG A 171 -3.65 -16.60 1.83
CA ARG A 171 -5.07 -16.28 1.78
C ARG A 171 -5.28 -14.84 2.22
N VAL A 172 -5.75 -14.01 1.29
CA VAL A 172 -6.13 -12.61 1.53
C VAL A 172 -7.64 -12.54 1.62
N THR A 173 -8.19 -12.13 2.76
CA THR A 173 -9.63 -11.97 2.94
C THR A 173 -9.99 -10.50 2.78
N ILE A 174 -10.86 -10.22 1.81
CA ILE A 174 -11.20 -8.87 1.37
C ILE A 174 -12.71 -8.65 1.56
N PRO A 175 -13.13 -7.71 2.42
CA PRO A 175 -14.53 -7.36 2.54
C PRO A 175 -15.04 -6.60 1.32
N GLN A 176 -16.21 -6.99 0.81
CA GLN A 176 -16.93 -6.27 -0.24
C GLN A 176 -18.44 -6.51 -0.09
N GLY A 177 -19.24 -5.44 -0.11
CA GLY A 177 -20.70 -5.56 -0.02
C GLY A 177 -21.22 -6.15 1.29
N GLY A 178 -20.44 -6.06 2.38
CA GLY A 178 -20.78 -6.65 3.68
C GLY A 178 -20.41 -8.13 3.85
N GLU A 179 -19.81 -8.75 2.82
CA GLU A 179 -19.33 -10.13 2.87
C GLU A 179 -17.80 -10.19 2.76
N ALA A 180 -17.19 -11.16 3.42
CA ALA A 180 -15.74 -11.38 3.41
C ALA A 180 -15.36 -12.42 2.34
N HIS A 181 -14.57 -12.01 1.34
CA HIS A 181 -14.19 -12.85 0.21
C HIS A 181 -12.74 -13.33 0.33
N PRO A 182 -12.48 -14.64 0.49
CA PRO A 182 -11.14 -15.17 0.52
C PRO A 182 -10.58 -15.33 -0.90
N VAL A 183 -9.42 -14.73 -1.15
CA VAL A 183 -8.63 -14.87 -2.37
C VAL A 183 -7.35 -15.64 -2.05
N ALA A 184 -7.11 -16.75 -2.76
CA ALA A 184 -5.86 -17.50 -2.65
C ALA A 184 -4.80 -16.94 -3.60
N VAL A 185 -3.76 -16.33 -3.06
CA VAL A 185 -2.61 -15.85 -3.84
C VAL A 185 -1.50 -16.88 -3.76
N VAL A 186 -1.22 -17.52 -4.88
CA VAL A 186 -0.08 -18.45 -5.03
C VAL A 186 1.12 -17.65 -5.49
N VAL A 187 2.22 -17.77 -4.76
CA VAL A 187 3.47 -17.06 -5.02
C VAL A 187 4.56 -18.07 -5.33
N VAL A 188 5.18 -17.93 -6.50
CA VAL A 188 6.23 -18.83 -7.02
C VAL A 188 7.59 -18.15 -7.13
#